data_AF-A0AAD5EKK8-F1
#
_entry.id   AF-A0AAD5EKK8-F1
#
_cell.length_a   1.000
_cell.length_b   1.000
_cell.length_c   1.000
_cell.angle_alpha   90.00
_cell.angle_beta   90.00
_cell.angle_gamma   90.00
#
_symmetry.space_group_name_H-M   'P 1'
#
loop_
_entity.id
_entity.type
_entity.pdbx_description
1 polymer ?
#
loop_
_entity_poly.entity_id
_entity_poly.type
_entity_poly.pdbx_seq_one_letter_code
_entity_poly.pdbx_strand_id
1 'polypeptide(L)'
;MAWWAPVKNAVPKERALKYADKGEDWLEGFNMGYKRDDPSTWKSQNAPRHRYRGLFDHFSFAHAQFVWDCKSEPKVREIFAKIRGTDELTASFDGGTLAFPTPDEADHGRDPWPHSDQSAYRPWPHCIQGLLNLLPNGPEDGGLAVMTGTAPLFEQYFREHQPPEGGWIKRGLFDWTDKELQWLKDRGCEWVKPSMDPGDFVLWDSRAVHYGAAPLGNKKRMAVYTCYKPIEFLTEEQRERKVEAFKRGYMTSHDPTDFVLKENQMADWNILHPYGPPTINKATQQAIGMVPYY
;
A
#
# COMPACT_ATOMS: atom_id res chain seq x y z
N MET A 1 -9.23 -19.90 -8.48
CA MET A 1 -8.84 -18.57 -8.99
C MET A 1 -7.96 -17.91 -7.93
N ALA A 2 -6.92 -17.17 -8.30
CA ALA A 2 -5.85 -16.77 -7.39
C ALA A 2 -6.18 -15.61 -6.42
N TRP A 3 -7.27 -14.86 -6.63
CA TRP A 3 -7.68 -13.68 -5.84
C TRP A 3 -6.61 -12.58 -5.70
N TRP A 4 -5.63 -12.61 -6.59
CA TRP A 4 -4.69 -11.55 -6.91
C TRP A 4 -4.43 -11.60 -8.42
N ALA A 5 -4.04 -10.46 -9.01
CA ALA A 5 -3.78 -10.38 -10.45
C ALA A 5 -2.82 -9.23 -10.78
N PRO A 6 -1.78 -9.47 -11.62
CA PRO A 6 -1.00 -8.41 -12.22
C PRO A 6 -1.75 -7.82 -13.44
N VAL A 7 -1.63 -6.50 -13.62
CA VAL A 7 -2.07 -5.76 -14.80
C VAL A 7 -0.83 -5.14 -15.43
N LYS A 8 -0.40 -5.72 -16.55
CA LYS A 8 0.79 -5.28 -17.27
C LYS A 8 0.60 -3.90 -17.88
N ASN A 9 1.64 -3.07 -17.82
CA ASN A 9 1.69 -1.74 -18.43
C ASN A 9 0.43 -0.91 -18.08
N ALA A 10 0.10 -0.84 -16.78
CA ALA A 10 -0.97 0.03 -16.29
C ALA A 10 -0.58 1.49 -16.49
N VAL A 11 0.70 1.81 -16.30
CA VAL A 11 1.31 3.10 -16.57
C VAL A 11 2.48 2.89 -17.53
N PRO A 12 2.71 3.78 -18.53
CA PRO A 12 3.88 3.66 -19.40
C PRO A 12 5.17 3.63 -18.59
N LYS A 13 6.07 2.70 -18.91
CA LYS A 13 7.36 2.48 -18.22
C LYS A 13 8.13 3.78 -17.94
N GLU A 14 8.29 4.63 -18.95
CA GLU A 14 9.02 5.90 -18.83
C GLU A 14 8.42 6.83 -17.78
N ARG A 15 7.09 6.82 -17.65
CA ARG A 15 6.39 7.65 -16.69
C ARG A 15 6.47 7.07 -15.28
N ALA A 16 6.38 5.76 -15.15
CA ALA A 16 6.62 5.08 -13.87
C ALA A 16 8.03 5.36 -13.33
N LEU A 17 9.05 5.38 -14.20
CA LEU A 17 10.42 5.76 -13.84
C LEU A 17 10.52 7.23 -13.43
N LYS A 18 9.84 8.15 -14.11
CA LYS A 18 9.76 9.56 -13.66
C LYS A 18 9.13 9.70 -12.27
N TYR A 19 8.14 8.88 -11.93
CA TYR A 19 7.59 8.84 -10.57
C TYR A 19 8.60 8.29 -9.56
N ALA A 20 9.41 7.29 -9.94
CA ALA A 20 10.51 6.82 -9.10
C ALA A 20 11.52 7.93 -8.82
N ASP A 21 11.91 8.73 -9.83
CA ASP A 21 12.79 9.89 -9.64
C ASP A 21 12.21 10.91 -8.65
N LYS A 22 10.88 11.09 -8.65
CA LYS A 22 10.18 11.92 -7.65
C LYS A 22 10.09 11.30 -6.27
N GLY A 23 10.06 9.98 -6.16
CA GLY A 23 10.22 9.27 -4.89
C GLY A 23 11.62 9.46 -4.31
N GLU A 24 12.65 9.42 -5.15
CA GLU A 24 14.02 9.75 -4.75
C GLU A 24 14.15 11.22 -4.33
N ASP A 25 13.55 12.17 -5.07
CA ASP A 25 13.48 13.58 -4.67
C ASP A 25 12.90 13.65 -3.25
N TRP A 26 11.76 12.99 -3.03
CA TRP A 26 11.10 12.96 -1.73
C TRP A 26 12.00 12.46 -0.59
N LEU A 27 12.77 11.39 -0.80
CA LEU A 27 13.72 10.87 0.20
C LEU A 27 14.85 11.86 0.49
N GLU A 28 15.49 12.39 -0.55
CA GLU A 28 16.61 13.33 -0.41
C GLU A 28 16.18 14.66 0.21
N GLY A 29 14.92 15.07 -0.04
CA GLY A 29 14.33 16.31 0.47
C GLY A 29 14.27 16.41 2.00
N PHE A 30 14.37 15.30 2.73
CA PHE A 30 14.49 15.32 4.20
C PHE A 30 15.85 15.84 4.68
N ASN A 31 16.85 15.94 3.79
CA ASN A 31 18.21 16.39 4.10
C ASN A 31 18.86 15.60 5.25
N MET A 32 18.52 14.32 5.40
CA MET A 32 19.05 13.43 6.45
C MET A 32 20.33 12.70 6.03
N GLY A 33 20.85 12.97 4.83
CA GLY A 33 22.13 12.44 4.35
C GLY A 33 22.03 11.30 3.35
N TYR A 34 20.83 10.75 3.10
CA TYR A 34 20.58 9.82 1.98
C TYR A 34 20.89 10.52 0.65
N LYS A 35 21.66 9.84 -0.21
CA LYS A 35 21.95 10.27 -1.58
C LYS A 35 21.69 9.10 -2.52
N ARG A 36 20.82 9.31 -3.52
CA ARG A 36 20.35 8.25 -4.40
C ARG A 36 21.47 7.57 -5.19
N ASP A 37 22.53 8.30 -5.50
CA ASP A 37 23.66 7.84 -6.33
C ASP A 37 24.91 7.42 -5.51
N ASP A 38 24.83 7.43 -4.18
CA ASP A 38 25.95 7.05 -3.29
C ASP A 38 25.50 5.98 -2.28
N PRO A 39 25.70 4.69 -2.61
CA PRO A 39 25.35 3.57 -1.73
C PRO A 39 25.99 3.61 -0.33
N SER A 40 27.10 4.32 -0.14
CA SER A 40 27.72 4.47 1.19
C SER A 40 26.85 5.29 2.16
N THR A 41 25.88 6.04 1.62
CA THR A 41 24.90 6.82 2.37
C THR A 41 23.61 6.07 2.66
N TRP A 42 23.40 4.89 2.08
CA TRP A 42 22.17 4.11 2.23
C TRP A 42 22.13 3.43 3.59
N LYS A 43 21.63 4.17 4.59
CA LYS A 43 21.52 3.75 5.98
C LYS A 43 20.15 4.18 6.49
N SER A 44 19.52 3.38 7.35
CA SER A 44 18.19 3.69 7.87
C SER A 44 18.15 5.04 8.58
N GLN A 45 19.23 5.41 9.28
CA GLN A 45 19.37 6.70 9.98
C GLN A 45 19.49 7.92 9.04
N ASN A 46 19.86 7.71 7.77
CA ASN A 46 20.05 8.77 6.79
C ASN A 46 18.75 9.10 6.02
N ALA A 47 17.65 8.42 6.34
CA ALA A 47 16.35 8.58 5.73
C ALA A 47 15.27 8.82 6.82
N PRO A 48 14.12 9.38 6.46
CA PRO A 48 12.99 9.51 7.40
C PRO A 48 12.56 8.17 8.00
N ARG A 49 11.94 8.24 9.18
CA ARG A 49 11.38 7.09 9.89
C ARG A 49 10.48 6.28 8.95
N HIS A 50 10.74 4.98 8.87
CA HIS A 50 9.96 4.05 8.07
C HIS A 50 9.86 2.70 8.78
N ARG A 51 8.93 1.86 8.31
CA ARG A 51 8.77 0.48 8.79
C ARG A 51 9.27 -0.49 7.72
N TYR A 52 9.57 -1.74 8.12
CA TYR A 52 9.85 -2.87 7.22
C TYR A 52 10.74 -2.53 5.99
N ARG A 53 11.86 -1.83 6.20
CA ARG A 53 12.82 -1.40 5.15
C ARG A 53 12.21 -0.58 4.00
N GLY A 54 11.49 0.49 4.33
CA GLY A 54 11.09 1.51 3.38
C GLY A 54 9.59 1.58 3.15
N LEU A 55 8.77 0.94 3.99
CA LEU A 55 7.36 1.24 4.08
C LEU A 55 7.20 2.64 4.69
N PHE A 56 6.80 3.59 3.86
CA PHE A 56 6.49 4.95 4.26
C PHE A 56 4.99 5.13 4.40
N ASP A 57 4.58 5.35 5.65
CA ASP A 57 3.19 5.62 5.99
C ASP A 57 3.01 6.77 6.99
N HIS A 58 4.02 7.64 7.03
CA HIS A 58 4.12 8.84 7.86
C HIS A 58 4.47 10.03 6.96
N PHE A 59 4.64 11.21 7.55
CA PHE A 59 5.18 12.40 6.86
C PHE A 59 4.34 12.83 5.65
N SER A 60 3.03 12.64 5.74
CA SER A 60 2.09 12.94 4.66
C SER A 60 2.46 12.29 3.33
N PHE A 61 3.16 11.16 3.33
CA PHE A 61 3.63 10.47 2.12
C PHE A 61 2.49 10.24 1.11
N ALA A 62 1.31 9.83 1.58
CA ALA A 62 0.12 9.64 0.73
C ALA A 62 -0.29 10.88 -0.09
N HIS A 63 0.15 12.05 0.35
CA HIS A 63 -0.19 13.36 -0.19
C HIS A 63 0.94 14.04 -0.95
N ALA A 64 2.09 13.37 -1.12
CA ALA A 64 3.13 13.85 -2.02
C ALA A 64 2.61 13.91 -3.47
N GLN A 65 3.05 14.89 -4.25
CA GLN A 65 2.57 15.09 -5.63
C GLN A 65 2.70 13.81 -6.47
N PHE A 66 3.86 13.15 -6.44
CA PHE A 66 4.09 11.95 -7.25
C PHE A 66 3.19 10.77 -6.85
N VAL A 67 2.80 10.68 -5.57
CA VAL A 67 1.86 9.66 -5.09
C VAL A 67 0.46 9.94 -5.63
N TRP A 68 0.02 11.20 -5.63
CA TRP A 68 -1.23 11.59 -6.27
C TRP A 68 -1.20 11.41 -7.78
N ASP A 69 -0.09 11.71 -8.43
CA ASP A 69 0.09 11.48 -9.86
C ASP A 69 -0.06 9.99 -10.20
N CYS A 70 0.58 9.10 -9.42
CA CYS A 70 0.44 7.65 -9.55
C CYS A 70 -1.02 7.18 -9.36
N LYS A 71 -1.69 7.62 -8.30
CA LYS A 71 -3.08 7.25 -7.98
C LYS A 71 -4.07 7.77 -9.04
N SER A 72 -3.76 8.91 -9.64
CA SER A 72 -4.63 9.60 -10.61
C SER A 72 -4.44 9.12 -12.05
N GLU A 73 -3.54 8.16 -12.29
CA GLU A 73 -3.35 7.57 -13.61
C GLU A 73 -4.66 6.96 -14.15
N PRO A 74 -5.07 7.29 -15.40
CA PRO A 74 -6.37 6.89 -15.91
C PRO A 74 -6.61 5.38 -15.82
N LYS A 75 -5.63 4.56 -16.20
CA LYS A 75 -5.76 3.10 -16.19
C LYS A 75 -5.75 2.52 -14.76
N VAL A 76 -5.10 3.18 -13.80
CA VAL A 76 -5.20 2.80 -12.38
C VAL A 76 -6.63 3.00 -11.88
N ARG A 77 -7.23 4.16 -12.18
CA ARG A 77 -8.63 4.43 -11.83
C ARG A 77 -9.60 3.49 -12.54
N GLU A 78 -9.40 3.26 -13.84
CA GLU A 78 -10.21 2.36 -14.67
C GLU A 78 -10.26 0.93 -14.13
N ILE A 79 -9.11 0.40 -13.66
CA ILE A 79 -9.03 -0.93 -13.02
C ILE A 79 -10.05 -1.02 -11.87
N PHE A 80 -10.06 -0.05 -10.98
CA PHE A 80 -10.98 -0.06 -9.84
C PHE A 80 -12.42 0.26 -10.26
N ALA A 81 -12.62 1.18 -11.21
CA ALA A 81 -13.95 1.48 -11.72
C ALA A 81 -14.62 0.23 -12.31
N LYS A 82 -13.87 -0.57 -13.07
CA LYS A 82 -14.33 -1.86 -13.60
C LYS A 82 -14.65 -2.88 -12.51
N ILE A 83 -13.81 -2.98 -11.48
CA ILE A 83 -14.05 -3.89 -10.34
C ILE A 83 -15.30 -3.48 -9.57
N ARG A 84 -15.55 -2.18 -9.45
CA ARG A 84 -16.63 -1.61 -8.62
C ARG A 84 -17.92 -1.32 -9.38
N GLY A 85 -17.89 -1.30 -10.71
CA GLY A 85 -19.04 -1.00 -11.55
C GLY A 85 -19.44 0.48 -11.60
N THR A 86 -18.55 1.39 -11.18
CA THR A 86 -18.81 2.84 -11.16
C THR A 86 -17.52 3.64 -11.25
N ASP A 87 -17.58 4.82 -11.86
CA ASP A 87 -16.47 5.80 -11.89
C ASP A 87 -16.48 6.74 -10.66
N GLU A 88 -17.56 6.70 -9.87
CA GLU A 88 -17.73 7.49 -8.65
C GLU A 88 -16.97 6.86 -7.49
N LEU A 89 -15.65 7.05 -7.49
CA LEU A 89 -14.74 6.37 -6.57
C LEU A 89 -14.17 7.30 -5.50
N THR A 90 -13.78 6.72 -4.36
CA THR A 90 -12.99 7.38 -3.33
C THR A 90 -11.67 6.62 -3.09
N ALA A 91 -10.57 7.36 -2.92
CA ALA A 91 -9.20 6.82 -2.89
C ALA A 91 -8.69 6.59 -1.46
N SER A 92 -7.82 5.61 -1.23
CA SER A 92 -7.16 5.44 0.07
C SER A 92 -6.00 6.43 0.25
N PHE A 93 -5.76 6.87 1.50
CA PHE A 93 -4.57 7.67 1.86
C PHE A 93 -3.51 6.77 2.48
N ASP A 94 -3.31 5.61 1.88
CA ASP A 94 -2.32 4.65 2.32
C ASP A 94 -0.91 5.05 1.87
N GLY A 95 0.08 4.32 2.38
CA GLY A 95 1.49 4.54 2.16
C GLY A 95 2.02 4.00 0.83
N GLY A 96 3.32 3.75 0.83
CA GLY A 96 4.03 3.12 -0.27
C GLY A 96 5.37 2.60 0.19
N THR A 97 6.10 1.97 -0.72
CA THR A 97 7.46 1.53 -0.48
C THR A 97 8.42 2.44 -1.23
N LEU A 98 9.43 2.98 -0.55
CA LEU A 98 10.65 3.52 -1.14
C LEU A 98 11.87 2.85 -0.46
N ALA A 99 12.09 1.57 -0.79
CA ALA A 99 13.14 0.78 -0.18
C ALA A 99 14.45 0.92 -0.95
N PHE A 100 15.54 1.02 -0.21
CA PHE A 100 16.90 0.94 -0.72
C PHE A 100 17.70 -0.11 0.07
N PRO A 101 18.72 -0.74 -0.55
CA PRO A 101 19.57 -1.73 0.13
C PRO A 101 20.31 -1.12 1.33
N THR A 102 20.25 -1.79 2.48
CA THR A 102 21.06 -1.47 3.67
C THR A 102 21.89 -2.69 4.06
N PRO A 103 23.01 -2.97 3.36
CA PRO A 103 23.77 -4.21 3.52
C PRO A 103 24.42 -4.35 4.91
N ASP A 104 24.80 -3.23 5.53
CA ASP A 104 25.43 -3.18 6.87
C ASP A 104 24.41 -3.32 8.02
N GLU A 105 23.12 -3.44 7.70
CA GLU A 105 22.01 -3.52 8.64
C GLU A 105 21.29 -4.87 8.50
N ALA A 106 21.96 -5.97 8.85
CA ALA A 106 21.51 -7.35 8.56
C ALA A 106 20.13 -7.69 9.15
N ASP A 107 19.81 -7.23 10.36
CA ASP A 107 18.63 -7.67 11.13
C ASP A 107 17.40 -6.73 11.02
N HIS A 108 17.47 -5.70 10.18
CA HIS A 108 16.40 -4.70 10.07
C HIS A 108 15.16 -5.21 9.30
N GLY A 109 14.38 -6.15 9.80
CA GLY A 109 13.06 -6.49 9.21
C GLY A 109 13.12 -7.21 7.85
N ARG A 110 13.96 -8.24 7.75
CA ARG A 110 13.94 -9.20 6.62
C ARG A 110 12.92 -10.31 6.82
N ASP A 111 12.52 -10.57 8.06
CA ASP A 111 11.62 -11.66 8.38
C ASP A 111 10.24 -11.43 7.74
N PRO A 112 9.62 -12.49 7.19
CA PRO A 112 8.24 -12.44 6.77
C PRO A 112 7.31 -12.01 7.90
N TRP A 113 6.29 -11.22 7.55
CA TRP A 113 5.28 -10.72 8.48
C TRP A 113 3.87 -10.92 7.86
N PRO A 114 3.47 -12.19 7.67
CA PRO A 114 2.28 -12.53 6.91
C PRO A 114 1.02 -12.10 7.65
N HIS A 115 0.21 -11.29 6.98
CA HIS A 115 -1.04 -10.77 7.52
C HIS A 115 -2.15 -10.77 6.47
N SER A 116 -3.38 -10.63 6.94
CA SER A 116 -4.51 -10.20 6.12
C SER A 116 -5.05 -8.89 6.69
N ASP A 117 -5.42 -7.94 5.85
CA ASP A 117 -5.89 -6.63 6.32
C ASP A 117 -7.40 -6.55 6.53
N GLN A 118 -8.09 -7.70 6.51
CA GLN A 118 -9.53 -7.77 6.69
C GLN A 118 -9.89 -8.40 8.03
N SER A 119 -10.97 -7.91 8.63
CA SER A 119 -11.50 -8.43 9.89
C SER A 119 -12.13 -9.81 9.71
N ALA A 120 -11.94 -10.71 10.68
CA ALA A 120 -12.61 -12.01 10.75
C ALA A 120 -14.14 -11.90 10.75
N TYR A 121 -14.68 -10.79 11.27
CA TYR A 121 -16.12 -10.50 11.27
C TYR A 121 -16.63 -9.98 9.92
N ARG A 122 -15.76 -9.86 8.93
CA ARG A 122 -16.07 -9.48 7.57
C ARG A 122 -15.47 -10.51 6.60
N PRO A 123 -15.97 -11.77 6.57
CA PRO A 123 -15.36 -12.82 5.76
C PRO A 123 -15.61 -12.74 4.25
N TRP A 124 -16.54 -11.88 3.81
CA TRP A 124 -16.90 -11.70 2.39
C TRP A 124 -15.95 -10.74 1.65
N PRO A 125 -15.89 -10.74 0.30
CA PRO A 125 -15.10 -9.77 -0.46
C PRO A 125 -15.49 -8.33 -0.09
N HIS A 126 -14.54 -7.54 0.39
CA HIS A 126 -14.80 -6.16 0.84
C HIS A 126 -13.82 -5.17 0.24
N CYS A 127 -12.53 -5.42 0.44
CA CYS A 127 -11.46 -4.55 -0.01
C CYS A 127 -10.55 -5.31 -1.00
N ILE A 128 -10.26 -4.67 -2.12
CA ILE A 128 -9.24 -5.10 -3.08
C ILE A 128 -8.15 -4.06 -3.02
N GLN A 129 -6.99 -4.45 -2.53
CA GLN A 129 -5.81 -3.61 -2.48
C GLN A 129 -5.08 -3.64 -3.82
N GLY A 130 -4.22 -2.65 -4.03
CA GLY A 130 -3.32 -2.66 -5.16
C GLY A 130 -2.09 -1.82 -4.92
N LEU A 131 -1.08 -2.06 -5.76
CA LEU A 131 0.11 -1.22 -5.82
C LEU A 131 0.55 -1.04 -7.26
N LEU A 132 1.02 0.17 -7.56
CA LEU A 132 1.73 0.50 -8.79
C LEU A 132 3.22 0.31 -8.57
N ASN A 133 3.87 -0.51 -9.39
CA ASN A 133 5.30 -0.76 -9.33
C ASN A 133 6.07 0.29 -10.15
N LEU A 134 7.10 0.91 -9.58
CA LEU A 134 7.82 2.03 -10.21
C LEU A 134 9.22 1.68 -10.69
N LEU A 135 9.84 0.62 -10.15
CA LEU A 135 11.19 0.16 -10.52
C LEU A 135 11.18 -1.31 -10.95
N PRO A 136 12.19 -1.80 -11.69
CA PRO A 136 12.28 -3.22 -12.04
C PRO A 136 12.20 -4.11 -10.79
N ASN A 137 11.36 -5.15 -10.84
CA ASN A 137 11.08 -5.96 -9.67
C ASN A 137 11.02 -7.46 -10.01
N GLY A 138 12.18 -8.11 -10.01
CA GLY A 138 12.34 -9.54 -10.30
C GLY A 138 12.11 -10.47 -9.09
N PRO A 139 12.36 -11.78 -9.23
CA PRO A 139 12.01 -12.80 -8.22
C PRO A 139 12.70 -12.63 -6.86
N GLU A 140 13.94 -12.12 -6.86
CA GLU A 140 14.75 -11.90 -5.64
C GLU A 140 14.73 -10.44 -5.16
N ASP A 141 14.08 -9.56 -5.94
CA ASP A 141 13.83 -8.19 -5.52
C ASP A 141 12.66 -8.22 -4.51
N GLY A 142 12.60 -7.26 -3.59
CA GLY A 142 11.51 -7.19 -2.59
C GLY A 142 10.15 -7.06 -3.26
N GLY A 143 9.04 -7.02 -2.55
CA GLY A 143 7.76 -7.01 -3.28
C GLY A 143 6.54 -7.30 -2.44
N LEU A 144 5.40 -7.38 -3.11
CA LEU A 144 4.28 -8.15 -2.58
C LEU A 144 4.68 -9.63 -2.61
N ALA A 145 4.66 -10.29 -1.46
CA ALA A 145 4.53 -11.73 -1.39
C ALA A 145 3.07 -12.03 -1.00
N VAL A 146 2.38 -12.83 -1.79
CA VAL A 146 0.98 -13.18 -1.58
C VAL A 146 0.81 -14.69 -1.63
N MET A 147 0.05 -15.25 -0.70
CA MET A 147 -0.21 -16.68 -0.65
C MET A 147 -1.48 -16.99 -1.45
N THR A 148 -1.31 -17.58 -2.62
CA THR A 148 -2.41 -17.93 -3.52
C THR A 148 -3.35 -18.96 -2.87
N GLY A 149 -4.65 -18.84 -3.12
CA GLY A 149 -5.67 -19.77 -2.58
C GLY A 149 -6.17 -19.45 -1.18
N THR A 150 -5.59 -18.47 -0.48
CA THR A 150 -5.96 -18.17 0.92
C THR A 150 -7.26 -17.39 1.08
N ALA A 151 -7.58 -16.45 0.19
CA ALA A 151 -8.80 -15.63 0.32
C ALA A 151 -10.12 -16.44 0.37
N PRO A 152 -10.33 -17.51 -0.41
CA PRO A 152 -11.49 -18.40 -0.27
C PRO A 152 -11.58 -19.14 1.06
N LEU A 153 -10.44 -19.41 1.70
CA LEU A 153 -10.37 -20.15 2.95
C LEU A 153 -10.53 -19.23 4.18
N PHE A 154 -10.55 -17.91 3.99
CA PHE A 154 -10.59 -16.94 5.08
C PHE A 154 -11.80 -17.14 6.00
N GLU A 155 -13.00 -17.24 5.43
CA GLU A 155 -14.23 -17.51 6.20
C GLU A 155 -14.17 -18.87 6.92
N GLN A 156 -13.73 -19.89 6.19
CA GLN A 156 -13.62 -21.25 6.71
C GLN A 156 -12.67 -21.30 7.92
N TYR A 157 -11.54 -20.62 7.83
CA TYR A 157 -10.56 -20.56 8.90
C TYR A 157 -11.20 -20.06 10.20
N PHE A 158 -11.85 -18.89 10.17
CA PHE A 158 -12.47 -18.32 11.37
C PHE A 158 -13.72 -19.06 11.85
N ARG A 159 -14.34 -19.89 11.01
CA ARG A 159 -15.43 -20.80 11.41
C ARG A 159 -14.91 -22.05 12.13
N GLU A 160 -13.75 -22.56 11.72
CA GLU A 160 -13.16 -23.78 12.26
C GLU A 160 -12.32 -23.55 13.53
N HIS A 161 -11.95 -22.30 13.84
CA HIS A 161 -11.09 -21.95 14.95
C HIS A 161 -11.81 -21.10 15.99
N GLN A 162 -11.45 -21.29 17.26
CA GLN A 162 -11.96 -20.47 18.35
C GLN A 162 -11.18 -19.15 18.42
N PRO A 163 -11.85 -18.00 18.65
CA PRO A 163 -11.15 -16.76 18.89
C PRO A 163 -10.33 -16.83 20.18
N PRO A 164 -9.24 -16.05 20.29
CA PRO A 164 -8.57 -15.85 21.57
C PRO A 164 -9.50 -15.14 22.57
N GLU A 165 -9.07 -15.10 23.84
CA GLU A 165 -9.75 -14.29 24.85
C GLU A 165 -9.84 -12.82 24.38
N GLY A 166 -11.05 -12.25 24.41
CA GLY A 166 -11.33 -10.92 23.85
C GLY A 166 -11.88 -10.90 22.41
N GLY A 167 -11.94 -12.05 21.74
CA GLY A 167 -12.51 -12.18 20.40
C GLY A 167 -11.47 -11.99 19.28
N TRP A 168 -11.93 -12.07 18.03
CA TRP A 168 -11.08 -11.76 16.89
C TRP A 168 -10.82 -10.25 16.77
N ILE A 169 -9.78 -9.89 16.03
CA ILE A 169 -9.47 -8.49 15.73
C ILE A 169 -10.59 -7.89 14.86
N LYS A 170 -11.16 -6.77 15.32
CA LYS A 170 -12.41 -6.22 14.75
C LYS A 170 -12.23 -5.31 13.55
N ARG A 171 -11.13 -4.56 13.45
CA ARG A 171 -10.95 -3.46 12.48
C ARG A 171 -9.98 -3.76 11.31
N GLY A 172 -9.37 -4.94 11.27
CA GLY A 172 -8.37 -5.35 10.26
C GLY A 172 -7.02 -5.69 10.89
N LEU A 173 -6.07 -6.18 10.08
CA LEU A 173 -4.77 -6.71 10.47
C LEU A 173 -4.87 -7.98 11.35
N PHE A 174 -4.93 -9.13 10.68
CA PHE A 174 -4.79 -10.45 11.32
C PHE A 174 -3.42 -11.02 10.96
N ASP A 175 -2.53 -11.11 11.95
CA ASP A 175 -1.20 -11.69 11.81
C ASP A 175 -1.28 -13.22 11.86
N TRP A 176 -0.78 -13.88 10.82
CA TRP A 176 -0.82 -15.34 10.71
C TRP A 176 0.42 -15.95 11.34
N THR A 177 0.24 -16.84 12.30
CA THR A 177 1.31 -17.64 12.90
C THR A 177 1.71 -18.81 11.99
N ASP A 178 2.89 -19.39 12.22
CA ASP A 178 3.40 -20.54 11.44
C ASP A 178 2.44 -21.73 11.42
N LYS A 179 1.75 -21.99 12.53
CA LYS A 179 0.75 -23.07 12.64
C LYS A 179 -0.45 -22.81 11.71
N GLU A 180 -0.91 -21.57 11.65
CA GLU A 180 -2.07 -21.18 10.84
C GLU A 180 -1.71 -21.13 9.35
N LEU A 181 -0.48 -20.69 9.04
CA LEU A 181 0.09 -20.79 7.70
C LEU A 181 0.23 -22.24 7.25
N GLN A 182 0.59 -23.16 8.15
CA GLN A 182 0.65 -24.59 7.82
C GLN A 182 -0.75 -25.14 7.49
N TRP A 183 -1.79 -24.74 8.23
CA TRP A 183 -3.17 -25.12 7.92
C TRP A 183 -3.59 -24.70 6.50
N LEU A 184 -3.12 -23.53 6.03
CA LEU A 184 -3.32 -23.06 4.66
C LEU A 184 -2.49 -23.86 3.64
N LYS A 185 -1.22 -24.13 3.93
CA LYS A 185 -0.33 -24.95 3.07
C LYS A 185 -0.87 -26.36 2.86
N ASP A 186 -1.38 -27.00 3.92
CA ASP A 186 -1.99 -28.34 3.87
C ASP A 186 -3.24 -28.38 2.97
N ARG A 187 -3.80 -27.22 2.62
CA ARG A 187 -4.93 -27.03 1.70
C ARG A 187 -4.50 -26.54 0.31
N GLY A 188 -3.21 -26.64 -0.01
CA GLY A 188 -2.66 -26.30 -1.32
C GLY A 188 -2.42 -24.81 -1.57
N CYS A 189 -2.41 -23.98 -0.52
CA CYS A 189 -2.04 -22.58 -0.65
C CYS A 189 -0.52 -22.43 -0.75
N GLU A 190 -0.05 -21.58 -1.66
CA GLU A 190 1.38 -21.43 -1.97
C GLU A 190 1.78 -19.95 -2.01
N TRP A 191 3.00 -19.66 -1.55
CA TRP A 191 3.57 -18.31 -1.67
C TRP A 191 3.93 -18.00 -3.12
N VAL A 192 3.50 -16.83 -3.57
CA VAL A 192 3.89 -16.26 -4.87
C VAL A 192 4.41 -14.86 -4.67
N LYS A 193 5.57 -14.58 -5.27
CA LYS A 193 6.13 -13.24 -5.41
C LYS A 193 6.07 -12.83 -6.87
N PRO A 194 5.08 -12.03 -7.31
CA PRO A 194 5.00 -11.59 -8.70
C PRO A 194 6.25 -10.79 -9.11
N SER A 195 6.75 -11.05 -10.32
CA SER A 195 7.73 -10.21 -10.97
C SER A 195 7.03 -9.13 -11.79
N MET A 196 7.48 -7.88 -11.65
CA MET A 196 6.82 -6.70 -12.21
C MET A 196 7.84 -5.79 -12.87
N ASP A 197 7.45 -5.24 -14.02
CA ASP A 197 8.17 -4.19 -14.71
C ASP A 197 7.70 -2.81 -14.21
N PRO A 198 8.49 -1.74 -14.38
CA PRO A 198 8.02 -0.39 -14.07
C PRO A 198 6.73 -0.08 -14.83
N GLY A 199 5.70 0.37 -14.11
CA GLY A 199 4.38 0.69 -14.64
C GLY A 199 3.37 -0.46 -14.60
N ASP A 200 3.80 -1.66 -14.20
CA ASP A 200 2.86 -2.74 -13.87
C ASP A 200 2.11 -2.41 -12.58
N PHE A 201 0.86 -2.88 -12.51
CA PHE A 201 0.04 -2.81 -11.32
C PHE A 201 -0.26 -4.23 -10.82
N VAL A 202 -0.43 -4.44 -9.52
CA VAL A 202 -0.93 -5.71 -8.97
C VAL A 202 -2.05 -5.45 -7.97
N LEU A 203 -3.07 -6.30 -8.01
CA LEU A 203 -4.22 -6.26 -7.11
C LEU A 203 -4.28 -7.54 -6.29
N TRP A 204 -4.82 -7.47 -5.08
CA TRP A 204 -5.15 -8.64 -4.27
C TRP A 204 -6.35 -8.36 -3.36
N ASP A 205 -7.10 -9.41 -3.04
CA ASP A 205 -8.15 -9.37 -2.04
C ASP A 205 -7.56 -9.18 -0.64
N SER A 206 -8.07 -8.26 0.18
CA SER A 206 -7.54 -8.00 1.54
C SER A 206 -7.61 -9.21 2.48
N ARG A 207 -8.38 -10.26 2.13
CA ARG A 207 -8.40 -11.54 2.85
C ARG A 207 -7.19 -12.41 2.54
N ALA A 208 -6.55 -12.23 1.37
CA ALA A 208 -5.38 -13.02 0.99
C ALA A 208 -4.23 -12.75 1.96
N VAL A 209 -3.58 -13.82 2.41
CA VAL A 209 -2.39 -13.70 3.27
C VAL A 209 -1.25 -13.12 2.44
N HIS A 210 -0.66 -12.03 2.92
CA HIS A 210 0.38 -11.32 2.19
C HIS A 210 1.33 -10.58 3.12
N TYR A 211 2.44 -10.10 2.57
CA TYR A 211 3.37 -9.18 3.25
C TYR A 211 4.27 -8.46 2.24
N GLY A 212 4.96 -7.42 2.70
CA GLY A 212 6.05 -6.78 1.95
C GLY A 212 7.34 -7.56 2.12
N ALA A 213 7.73 -8.35 1.12
CA ALA A 213 9.01 -9.06 1.07
C ALA A 213 10.18 -8.08 0.95
N ALA A 214 11.21 -8.30 1.75
CA ALA A 214 12.47 -7.58 1.64
C ALA A 214 13.25 -8.03 0.38
N PRO A 215 14.02 -7.14 -0.26
CA PRO A 215 14.94 -7.55 -1.32
C PRO A 215 16.05 -8.45 -0.76
N LEU A 216 16.39 -9.52 -1.49
CA LEU A 216 17.55 -10.37 -1.20
C LEU A 216 18.84 -9.81 -1.81
N GLY A 217 18.71 -9.00 -2.86
CA GLY A 217 19.82 -8.34 -3.54
C GLY A 217 19.96 -6.84 -3.25
N ASN A 218 20.75 -6.17 -4.08
CA ASN A 218 21.14 -4.77 -3.91
C ASN A 218 20.34 -3.80 -4.79
N LYS A 219 19.08 -4.10 -5.08
CA LYS A 219 18.21 -3.20 -5.85
C LYS A 219 17.26 -2.43 -4.96
N LYS A 220 17.00 -1.19 -5.36
CA LYS A 220 15.92 -0.38 -4.79
C LYS A 220 14.56 -0.93 -5.22
N ARG A 221 13.54 -0.68 -4.41
CA ARG A 221 12.14 -0.98 -4.72
C ARG A 221 11.29 0.25 -4.44
N MET A 222 10.50 0.64 -5.43
CA MET A 222 9.55 1.73 -5.28
C MET A 222 8.17 1.30 -5.76
N ALA A 223 7.17 1.51 -4.91
CA ALA A 223 5.77 1.21 -5.22
C ALA A 223 4.83 2.14 -4.46
N VAL A 224 3.70 2.48 -5.09
CA VAL A 224 2.65 3.32 -4.48
C VAL A 224 1.42 2.48 -4.25
N TYR A 225 0.94 2.43 -3.00
CA TYR A 225 -0.24 1.65 -2.65
C TYR A 225 -1.50 2.45 -2.96
N THR A 226 -2.47 1.77 -3.57
CA THR A 226 -3.68 2.39 -4.10
C THR A 226 -4.85 1.45 -3.92
N CYS A 227 -5.93 1.95 -3.31
CA CYS A 227 -7.23 1.31 -3.30
C CYS A 227 -8.30 2.34 -3.62
N TYR A 228 -9.29 1.94 -4.41
CA TYR A 228 -10.50 2.70 -4.64
C TYR A 228 -11.75 1.86 -4.34
N LYS A 229 -12.77 2.53 -3.80
CA LYS A 229 -14.13 1.99 -3.57
C LYS A 229 -15.16 3.03 -4.02
N PRO A 230 -16.43 2.64 -4.26
CA PRO A 230 -17.50 3.59 -4.51
C PRO A 230 -17.57 4.64 -3.41
N ILE A 231 -17.67 5.92 -3.79
CA ILE A 231 -17.77 7.02 -2.83
C ILE A 231 -19.07 6.97 -2.03
N GLU A 232 -20.14 6.41 -2.60
CA GLU A 232 -21.43 6.18 -1.93
C GLU A 232 -21.34 5.29 -0.68
N PHE A 233 -20.24 4.55 -0.50
CA PHE A 233 -20.01 3.76 0.71
C PHE A 233 -19.53 4.60 1.89
N LEU A 234 -19.18 5.87 1.69
CA LEU A 234 -18.89 6.80 2.77
C LEU A 234 -20.19 7.39 3.31
N THR A 235 -20.32 7.46 4.64
CA THR A 235 -21.23 8.42 5.25
C THR A 235 -20.71 9.85 5.05
N GLU A 236 -21.59 10.84 5.20
CA GLU A 236 -21.18 12.24 5.10
C GLU A 236 -20.12 12.61 6.15
N GLU A 237 -20.25 12.10 7.38
CA GLU A 237 -19.23 12.27 8.42
C GLU A 237 -17.87 11.68 8.00
N GLN A 238 -17.87 10.48 7.39
CA GLN A 238 -16.64 9.87 6.89
C GLN A 238 -16.04 10.67 5.73
N ARG A 239 -16.87 11.22 4.83
CA ARG A 239 -16.43 12.12 3.75
C ARG A 239 -15.76 13.37 4.32
N GLU A 240 -16.39 14.05 5.26
CA GLU A 240 -15.85 15.25 5.90
C GLU A 240 -14.53 14.97 6.62
N ARG A 241 -14.47 13.86 7.38
CA ARG A 241 -13.26 13.42 8.07
C ARG A 241 -12.12 13.13 7.07
N LYS A 242 -12.43 12.60 5.90
CA LYS A 242 -11.46 12.34 4.84
C LYS A 242 -10.95 13.64 4.20
N VAL A 243 -11.82 14.60 3.94
CA VAL A 243 -11.43 15.94 3.47
C VAL A 243 -10.52 16.62 4.49
N GLU A 244 -10.85 16.54 5.78
CA GLU A 244 -10.01 17.09 6.85
C GLU A 244 -8.66 16.38 6.95
N ALA A 245 -8.64 15.04 6.81
CA ALA A 245 -7.41 14.27 6.78
C ALA A 245 -6.50 14.73 5.63
N PHE A 246 -7.04 14.94 4.43
CA PHE A 246 -6.28 15.48 3.30
C PHE A 246 -5.70 16.87 3.62
N LYS A 247 -6.51 17.79 4.15
CA LYS A 247 -6.06 19.16 4.49
C LYS A 247 -4.94 19.18 5.53
N ARG A 248 -4.95 18.24 6.47
CA ARG A 248 -3.91 18.11 7.52
C ARG A 248 -2.70 17.27 7.10
N GLY A 249 -2.73 16.67 5.90
CA GLY A 249 -1.71 15.70 5.49
C GLY A 249 -1.80 14.35 6.23
N TYR A 250 -2.93 14.07 6.89
CA TYR A 250 -3.12 12.81 7.58
C TYR A 250 -3.37 11.68 6.58
N MET A 251 -2.67 10.58 6.82
CA MET A 251 -2.74 9.30 6.14
C MET A 251 -3.78 8.39 6.80
N THR A 252 -4.22 7.38 6.06
CA THR A 252 -5.21 6.40 6.51
C THR A 252 -4.72 4.98 6.30
N SER A 253 -5.45 4.00 6.85
CA SER A 253 -5.36 2.60 6.43
C SER A 253 -5.68 2.42 4.93
N HIS A 254 -5.43 1.20 4.43
CA HIS A 254 -5.59 0.81 3.03
C HIS A 254 -7.04 0.90 2.52
N ASP A 255 -8.05 0.66 3.37
CA ASP A 255 -9.47 0.72 2.98
C ASP A 255 -9.93 2.18 2.91
N PRO A 256 -10.45 2.67 1.77
CA PRO A 256 -10.86 4.07 1.64
C PRO A 256 -12.21 4.42 2.27
N THR A 257 -13.02 3.45 2.72
CA THR A 257 -14.37 3.68 3.28
C THR A 257 -14.52 3.20 4.72
N ASP A 258 -13.73 2.21 5.15
CA ASP A 258 -13.60 1.81 6.55
C ASP A 258 -12.23 2.21 7.10
N PHE A 259 -11.86 3.47 6.83
CA PHE A 259 -10.51 3.95 7.05
C PHE A 259 -10.26 4.32 8.52
N VAL A 260 -9.04 4.06 8.97
CA VAL A 260 -8.53 4.49 10.27
C VAL A 260 -7.43 5.52 10.04
N LEU A 261 -7.46 6.62 10.78
CA LEU A 261 -6.32 7.55 10.80
C LEU A 261 -5.17 6.87 11.53
N LYS A 262 -4.01 6.79 10.89
CA LYS A 262 -2.78 6.28 11.53
C LYS A 262 -2.42 7.17 12.73
N GLU A 263 -1.79 6.60 13.75
CA GLU A 263 -1.34 7.37 14.91
C GLU A 263 0.09 7.87 14.70
N ASN A 264 0.48 8.96 15.38
CA ASN A 264 1.87 9.46 15.40
C ASN A 264 2.51 9.65 14.02
N GLN A 265 1.71 10.05 13.03
CA GLN A 265 2.10 10.10 11.61
C GLN A 265 3.12 11.21 11.28
N MET A 266 3.45 12.07 12.24
CA MET A 266 4.35 13.23 12.06
C MET A 266 3.89 14.14 10.90
N ALA A 267 2.59 14.32 10.71
CA ALA A 267 2.06 15.11 9.60
C ALA A 267 2.44 16.59 9.67
N ASP A 268 2.63 17.16 10.87
CA ASP A 268 3.11 18.54 11.05
C ASP A 268 4.54 18.74 10.50
N TRP A 269 5.34 17.68 10.43
CA TRP A 269 6.65 17.72 9.79
C TRP A 269 6.55 17.92 8.27
N ASN A 270 5.36 17.75 7.68
CA ASN A 270 5.11 18.09 6.29
C ASN A 270 5.28 19.58 5.98
N ILE A 271 5.17 20.46 6.99
CA ILE A 271 5.52 21.88 6.84
C ILE A 271 7.03 22.05 6.63
N LEU A 272 7.84 21.08 7.09
CA LEU A 272 9.29 21.02 6.90
C LEU A 272 9.69 20.24 5.64
N HIS A 273 8.73 19.62 4.92
CA HIS A 273 9.02 18.82 3.73
C HIS A 273 8.99 19.69 2.47
N PRO A 274 9.92 19.49 1.52
CA PRO A 274 10.14 20.43 0.41
C PRO A 274 9.03 20.51 -0.66
N TYR A 275 7.93 19.75 -0.53
CA TYR A 275 7.02 19.50 -1.65
C TYR A 275 5.66 20.20 -1.61
N GLY A 276 5.35 20.93 -0.54
CA GLY A 276 4.10 21.70 -0.43
C GLY A 276 2.82 20.85 -0.62
N PRO A 277 1.64 21.48 -0.61
CA PRO A 277 0.39 20.80 -0.93
C PRO A 277 0.37 20.33 -2.41
N PRO A 278 -0.17 19.13 -2.71
CA PRO A 278 -0.25 18.64 -4.08
C PRO A 278 -1.26 19.46 -4.90
N THR A 279 -0.93 19.70 -6.17
CA THR A 279 -1.88 20.19 -7.16
C THR A 279 -2.72 19.02 -7.66
N ILE A 280 -4.02 19.08 -7.40
CA ILE A 280 -4.98 18.00 -7.69
C ILE A 280 -6.08 18.44 -8.66
N ASN A 281 -6.38 17.61 -9.65
CA ASN A 281 -7.43 17.86 -10.63
C ASN A 281 -8.84 17.58 -10.05
N LYS A 282 -9.89 17.89 -10.81
CA LYS A 282 -11.29 17.66 -10.40
C LYS A 282 -11.57 16.20 -10.00
N ALA A 283 -11.09 15.24 -10.78
CA ALA A 283 -11.33 13.81 -10.51
C ALA A 283 -10.68 13.34 -9.20
N THR A 284 -9.55 13.94 -8.81
CA THR A 284 -8.88 13.68 -7.54
C THR A 284 -9.59 14.39 -6.38
N GLN A 285 -10.04 15.64 -6.58
CA GLN A 285 -10.87 16.36 -5.61
C GLN A 285 -12.16 15.59 -5.31
N GLN A 286 -12.80 15.02 -6.33
CA GLN A 286 -13.96 14.14 -6.20
C GLN A 286 -13.62 12.86 -5.42
N ALA A 287 -12.48 12.22 -5.71
CA ALA A 287 -12.06 11.02 -4.98
C ALA A 287 -11.69 11.26 -3.50
N ILE A 288 -11.27 12.47 -3.15
CA ILE A 288 -11.07 12.91 -1.76
C ILE A 288 -12.43 13.23 -1.09
N GLY A 289 -13.43 13.59 -1.89
CA GLY A 289 -14.74 14.02 -1.43
C GLY A 289 -14.86 15.55 -1.30
N MET A 290 -13.93 16.33 -1.85
CA MET A 290 -13.98 17.81 -1.77
C MET A 290 -15.05 18.44 -2.67
N VAL A 291 -15.36 17.78 -3.78
CA VAL A 291 -16.33 18.20 -4.79
C VAL A 291 -17.23 17.00 -5.11
N PRO A 292 -18.54 17.19 -5.32
CA PRO A 292 -19.44 16.10 -5.69
C PRO A 292 -19.14 15.51 -7.07
N TYR A 293 -19.62 14.28 -7.31
CA TYR A 293 -19.55 13.64 -8.63
C TYR A 293 -20.59 14.17 -9.63
N TYR A 294 -21.65 14.82 -9.14
CA TYR A 294 -22.76 15.42 -9.91
C TYR A 294 -22.56 16.90 -10.24
#